data_AF-A0A4V1EIP6-F1
#
_entry.id   AF-A0A4V1EIP6-F1
#
_cell.length_a   1.000
_cell.length_b   1.000
_cell.length_c   1.000
_cell.angle_alpha   90.00
_cell.angle_beta   90.00
_cell.angle_gamma   90.00
#
_symmetry.space_group_name_H-M   'P 1'
#
loop_
_entity.id
_entity.type
_entity.pdbx_description
1 polymer ?
#
loop_
_entity_poly.entity_id
_entity_poly.type
_entity_poly.pdbx_seq_one_letter_code
_entity_poly.pdbx_strand_id
1 'polypeptide(L)'
;MQQATRPWFEKLRAIDRAFLDAIGLMNATPEHFGEPLMLVNAHAAFRAAAELALQTRTCEAYPLLRRCLEGALYAVHFHRKPELFEVWARRGEGLKQRRAVRNAFQTRDLLTGVRALNQAIGARAEHLYELSIDMGAHPNETGIFGRLELAKREDGRLELRTKYLNDDLLPVIATLKTAAQTGVCTLECFWLICRERFAIMGLQNTIEELKTGL
;
A
#
# COMPACT_ATOMS: atom_id res chain seq x y z
N MET A 1 -16.98 -19.37 1.35
CA MET A 1 -15.91 -18.34 1.46
C MET A 1 -14.51 -18.92 1.19
N GLN A 2 -14.02 -19.91 1.96
CA GLN A 2 -12.64 -20.44 1.84
C GLN A 2 -12.22 -20.89 0.42
N GLN A 3 -13.08 -21.61 -0.32
CA GLN A 3 -12.75 -22.07 -1.67
C GLN A 3 -12.57 -20.90 -2.66
N ALA A 4 -13.35 -19.82 -2.49
CA ALA A 4 -13.30 -18.63 -3.35
C ALA A 4 -12.12 -17.70 -3.03
N THR A 5 -11.61 -17.70 -1.79
CA THR A 5 -10.47 -16.87 -1.39
C THR A 5 -9.12 -17.56 -1.60
N ARG A 6 -9.09 -18.88 -1.82
CA ARG A 6 -7.85 -19.65 -2.02
C ARG A 6 -6.97 -19.12 -3.16
N PRO A 7 -7.49 -18.79 -4.37
CA PRO A 7 -6.66 -18.23 -5.44
C PRO A 7 -6.00 -16.90 -5.03
N TRP A 8 -6.70 -16.09 -4.25
CA TRP A 8 -6.18 -14.82 -3.74
C TRP A 8 -5.10 -15.01 -2.68
N PHE A 9 -5.27 -15.98 -1.79
CA PHE A 9 -4.23 -16.35 -0.84
C PHE A 9 -2.93 -16.72 -1.57
N GLU A 10 -3.01 -17.55 -2.60
CA GLU A 10 -1.85 -17.95 -3.40
C GLU A 10 -1.21 -16.75 -4.12
N LYS A 11 -2.02 -15.85 -4.68
CA LYS A 11 -1.54 -14.61 -5.30
C LYS A 11 -0.82 -13.72 -4.29
N LEU A 12 -1.39 -13.50 -3.12
CA LEU A 12 -0.78 -12.68 -2.06
C LEU A 12 0.51 -13.30 -1.52
N ARG A 13 0.56 -14.63 -1.40
CA ARG A 13 1.76 -15.37 -1.03
C ARG A 13 2.89 -15.23 -2.06
N ALA A 14 2.55 -15.26 -3.35
CA ALA A 14 3.53 -15.04 -4.41
C ALA A 14 4.09 -13.60 -4.40
N ILE A 15 3.23 -12.61 -4.13
CA ILE A 15 3.64 -11.20 -3.95
C ILE A 15 4.53 -11.04 -2.71
N ASP A 16 4.16 -11.67 -1.58
CA ASP A 16 4.97 -11.70 -0.35
C ASP A 16 6.39 -12.22 -0.62
N ARG A 17 6.49 -13.30 -1.40
CA ARG A 17 7.80 -13.84 -1.80
C ARG A 17 8.60 -12.86 -2.65
N ALA A 18 7.96 -12.20 -3.62
CA ALA A 18 8.61 -11.18 -4.44
C ALA A 18 9.12 -9.98 -3.62
N PHE A 19 8.43 -9.59 -2.55
CA PHE A 19 8.95 -8.61 -1.59
C PHE A 19 10.20 -9.11 -0.85
N LEU A 20 10.19 -10.35 -0.37
CA LEU A 20 11.36 -10.92 0.31
C LEU A 20 12.57 -10.99 -0.62
N ASP A 21 12.34 -11.39 -1.88
CA ASP A 21 13.39 -11.39 -2.89
C ASP A 21 13.89 -9.96 -3.14
N ALA A 22 12.99 -8.97 -3.32
CA ALA A 22 13.37 -7.56 -3.46
C ALA A 22 14.20 -7.03 -2.28
N ILE A 23 13.84 -7.40 -1.04
CA ILE A 23 14.57 -7.02 0.18
C ILE A 23 15.99 -7.58 0.14
N GLY A 24 16.15 -8.83 -0.29
CA GLY A 24 17.47 -9.46 -0.45
C GLY A 24 18.37 -8.82 -1.52
N LEU A 25 17.80 -8.04 -2.45
CA LEU A 25 18.54 -7.40 -3.54
C LEU A 25 18.94 -5.95 -3.26
N MET A 26 18.32 -5.30 -2.27
CA MET A 26 18.58 -3.91 -1.96
C MET A 26 19.85 -3.76 -1.13
N ASN A 27 20.76 -2.89 -1.58
CA ASN A 27 21.93 -2.51 -0.79
C ASN A 27 21.67 -1.17 -0.12
N ALA A 28 21.96 -1.10 1.19
CA ALA A 28 22.06 0.16 1.89
C ALA A 28 23.46 0.76 1.71
N THR A 29 23.52 2.00 1.23
CA THR A 29 24.70 2.86 1.32
C THR A 29 24.37 4.09 2.17
N PRO A 30 25.34 4.87 2.66
CA PRO A 30 25.05 6.11 3.38
C PRO A 30 24.14 7.07 2.61
N GLU A 31 24.24 7.10 1.29
CA GLU A 31 23.45 7.95 0.39
C GLU A 31 22.08 7.35 0.07
N HIS A 32 21.95 6.01 0.10
CA HIS A 32 20.74 5.27 -0.29
C HIS A 32 20.21 4.38 0.83
N PHE A 33 20.13 4.93 2.04
CA PHE A 33 19.63 4.21 3.21
C PHE A 33 18.09 4.23 3.30
N GLY A 34 17.45 5.24 2.72
CA GLY A 34 16.00 5.44 2.84
C GLY A 34 15.19 4.40 2.08
N GLU A 35 15.63 4.04 0.88
CA GLU A 35 14.96 3.10 -0.03
C GLU A 35 14.83 1.69 0.57
N PRO A 36 15.90 1.01 1.02
CA PRO A 36 15.80 -0.30 1.66
C PRO A 36 14.93 -0.27 2.92
N LEU A 37 15.05 0.79 3.73
CA LEU A 37 14.23 0.96 4.93
C LEU A 37 12.73 1.06 4.57
N MET A 38 12.40 1.82 3.53
CA MET A 38 11.01 1.97 3.09
C MET A 38 10.47 0.70 2.45
N LEU A 39 11.28 -0.12 1.78
CA LEU A 39 10.86 -1.43 1.26
C LEU A 39 10.44 -2.37 2.38
N VAL A 40 11.25 -2.49 3.45
CA VAL A 40 10.91 -3.33 4.60
C VAL A 40 9.61 -2.85 5.26
N ASN A 41 9.45 -1.54 5.43
CA ASN A 41 8.22 -0.96 5.98
C ASN A 41 7.00 -1.20 5.07
N ALA A 42 7.18 -1.08 3.75
CA ALA A 42 6.13 -1.34 2.77
C ALA A 42 5.67 -2.80 2.80
N HIS A 43 6.63 -3.73 2.90
CA HIS A 43 6.36 -5.17 3.01
C HIS A 43 5.64 -5.54 4.31
N ALA A 44 6.06 -4.98 5.45
CA ALA A 44 5.38 -5.20 6.73
C ALA A 44 3.91 -4.73 6.66
N ALA A 45 3.66 -3.56 6.07
CA ALA A 45 2.32 -3.04 5.86
C ALA A 45 1.49 -3.91 4.90
N PHE A 46 2.10 -4.41 3.82
CA PHE A 46 1.46 -5.34 2.89
C PHE A 46 1.00 -6.62 3.60
N ARG A 47 1.88 -7.27 4.38
CA ARG A 47 1.53 -8.50 5.11
C ARG A 47 0.37 -8.28 6.08
N ALA A 48 0.42 -7.20 6.85
CA ALA A 48 -0.64 -6.87 7.79
C ALA A 48 -1.97 -6.55 7.07
N ALA A 49 -1.94 -5.86 5.93
CA ALA A 49 -3.12 -5.62 5.12
C ALA A 49 -3.72 -6.91 4.53
N ALA A 50 -2.86 -7.79 3.99
CA ALA A 50 -3.25 -9.08 3.44
C ALA A 50 -3.90 -9.97 4.51
N GLU A 51 -3.34 -9.98 5.73
CA GLU A 51 -3.92 -10.68 6.87
C GLU A 51 -5.32 -10.18 7.21
N LEU A 52 -5.51 -8.85 7.33
CA LEU A 52 -6.83 -8.27 7.60
C LEU A 52 -7.84 -8.60 6.49
N ALA A 53 -7.42 -8.52 5.23
CA ALA A 53 -8.28 -8.87 4.08
C ALA A 53 -8.71 -10.35 4.12
N LEU A 54 -7.79 -11.27 4.47
CA LEU A 54 -8.08 -12.69 4.63
C LEU A 54 -8.99 -12.97 5.84
N GLN A 55 -8.91 -12.14 6.88
CA GLN A 55 -9.82 -12.13 8.02
C GLN A 55 -11.14 -11.41 7.73
N THR A 56 -11.41 -11.00 6.48
CA THR A 56 -12.62 -10.27 6.05
C THR A 56 -12.82 -8.88 6.66
N ARG A 57 -11.74 -8.30 7.19
CA ARG A 57 -11.70 -6.95 7.77
C ARG A 57 -11.34 -5.95 6.67
N THR A 58 -12.30 -5.69 5.79
CA THR A 58 -12.08 -4.99 4.53
C THR A 58 -11.65 -3.54 4.74
N CYS A 59 -12.43 -2.75 5.48
CA CYS A 59 -12.15 -1.34 5.74
C CYS A 59 -10.82 -1.14 6.47
N GLU A 60 -10.50 -1.97 7.45
CA GLU A 60 -9.26 -1.88 8.23
C GLU A 60 -8.01 -2.26 7.42
N ALA A 61 -8.16 -3.01 6.32
CA ALA A 61 -7.05 -3.33 5.44
C ALA A 61 -6.57 -2.11 4.63
N TYR A 62 -7.47 -1.22 4.19
CA TYR A 62 -7.14 -0.10 3.32
C TYR A 62 -6.14 0.93 3.90
N PRO A 63 -6.20 1.31 5.20
CA PRO A 63 -5.13 2.11 5.81
C PRO A 63 -3.73 1.49 5.66
N LEU A 64 -3.64 0.16 5.78
CA LEU A 64 -2.37 -0.57 5.65
C LEU A 64 -1.94 -0.75 4.19
N LEU A 65 -2.89 -0.91 3.27
CA LEU A 65 -2.62 -0.87 1.83
C LEU A 65 -2.05 0.49 1.41
N ARG A 66 -2.63 1.58 1.91
CA ARG A 66 -2.08 2.92 1.70
C ARG A 66 -0.67 3.04 2.24
N ARG A 67 -0.44 2.56 3.47
CA ARG A 67 0.90 2.58 4.09
C ARG A 67 1.93 1.78 3.29
N CYS A 68 1.53 0.64 2.73
CA CYS A 68 2.38 -0.15 1.83
C CYS A 68 2.82 0.69 0.63
N LEU A 69 1.86 1.31 -0.06
CA LEU A 69 2.12 2.14 -1.22
C LEU A 69 2.96 3.38 -0.88
N GLU A 70 2.64 4.06 0.23
CA GLU A 70 3.40 5.20 0.72
C GLU A 70 4.88 4.86 0.96
N GLY A 71 5.20 3.65 1.42
CA GLY A 71 6.58 3.19 1.52
C GLY A 71 7.31 3.27 0.17
N ALA A 72 6.72 2.74 -0.90
CA ALA A 72 7.28 2.88 -2.24
C ALA A 72 7.38 4.34 -2.71
N LEU A 73 6.37 5.16 -2.44
CA LEU A 73 6.37 6.58 -2.82
C LEU A 73 7.49 7.36 -2.12
N TYR A 74 7.72 7.11 -0.84
CA TYR A 74 8.84 7.69 -0.09
C TYR A 74 10.18 7.19 -0.61
N ALA A 75 10.31 5.89 -0.92
CA ALA A 75 11.54 5.33 -1.48
C ALA A 75 11.91 6.02 -2.81
N VAL A 76 10.96 6.17 -3.73
CA VAL A 76 11.18 6.91 -4.98
C VAL A 76 11.56 8.37 -4.70
N HIS A 77 10.98 8.99 -3.68
CA HIS A 77 11.29 10.36 -3.32
C HIS A 77 12.73 10.51 -2.79
N PHE A 78 13.17 9.62 -1.89
CA PHE A 78 14.55 9.58 -1.41
C PHE A 78 15.53 9.30 -2.54
N HIS A 79 15.21 8.35 -3.43
CA HIS A 79 16.08 8.01 -4.54
C HIS A 79 16.34 9.20 -5.49
N ARG A 80 15.30 10.00 -5.74
CA ARG A 80 15.42 11.21 -6.59
C ARG A 80 16.08 12.38 -5.87
N LYS A 81 16.04 12.39 -4.54
CA LYS A 81 16.50 13.49 -3.67
C LYS A 81 17.09 12.92 -2.37
N PRO A 82 18.31 12.34 -2.43
CA PRO A 82 18.90 11.64 -1.28
C PRO A 82 19.02 12.51 -0.02
N GLU A 83 19.22 13.82 -0.18
CA GLU A 83 19.31 14.79 0.90
C GLU A 83 18.05 14.89 1.77
N LEU A 84 16.88 14.52 1.21
CA LEU A 84 15.63 14.56 1.95
C LEU A 84 15.52 13.45 3.00
N PHE A 85 16.36 12.41 2.94
CA PHE A 85 16.41 11.41 4.00
C PHE A 85 16.79 12.02 5.35
N GLU A 86 17.78 12.92 5.38
CA GLU A 86 18.15 13.61 6.61
C GLU A 86 17.01 14.51 7.12
N VAL A 87 16.36 15.25 6.21
CA VAL A 87 15.19 16.08 6.55
C VAL A 87 14.09 15.24 7.21
N TRP A 88 13.81 14.05 6.67
CA TRP A 88 12.84 13.11 7.22
C TRP A 88 13.27 12.57 8.60
N ALA A 89 14.52 12.13 8.74
CA ALA A 89 15.04 11.56 9.98
C ALA A 89 15.00 12.54 11.15
N ARG A 90 15.20 13.84 10.87
CA ARG A 90 15.25 14.92 11.86
C ARG A 90 13.89 15.48 12.26
N ARG A 91 12.79 14.89 11.79
CA ARG A 91 11.41 15.35 12.06
C ARG A 91 11.11 15.56 13.55
N GLY A 92 11.73 14.77 14.43
CA GLY A 92 11.53 14.82 15.88
C GLY A 92 12.20 16.00 16.60
N GLU A 93 13.14 16.71 15.97
CA GLU A 93 14.03 17.65 16.66
C GLU A 93 13.41 19.02 17.00
N GLY A 94 12.23 19.34 16.48
CA GLY A 94 11.57 20.60 16.80
C GLY A 94 10.54 21.06 15.77
N LEU A 95 9.91 22.21 16.04
CA LEU A 95 8.86 22.78 15.18
C LEU A 95 9.38 23.13 13.76
N LYS A 96 10.62 23.62 13.66
CA LYS A 96 11.26 23.95 12.38
C LYS A 96 11.41 22.70 11.50
N GLN A 97 11.91 21.61 12.06
CA GLN A 97 12.12 20.34 11.36
C GLN A 97 10.79 19.69 11.00
N ARG A 98 9.79 19.72 11.89
CA ARG A 98 8.42 19.27 11.56
C ARG A 98 7.84 20.01 10.36
N ARG A 99 8.05 21.33 10.29
CA ARG A 99 7.61 22.15 9.15
C ARG A 99 8.40 21.81 7.88
N ALA A 100 9.71 21.60 7.98
CA ALA A 100 10.56 21.20 6.86
C ALA A 100 10.07 19.87 6.25
N VAL A 101 9.81 18.85 7.07
CA VAL A 101 9.27 17.57 6.61
C VAL A 101 7.89 17.75 5.96
N ARG A 102 6.97 18.48 6.59
CA ARG A 102 5.64 18.69 6.01
C ARG A 102 5.69 19.37 4.63
N ASN A 103 6.64 20.28 4.43
CA ASN A 103 6.79 20.98 3.16
C ASN A 103 7.49 20.10 2.10
N ALA A 104 8.43 19.25 2.50
CA ALA A 104 9.18 18.40 1.58
C ALA A 104 8.41 17.14 1.15
N PHE A 105 7.56 16.60 2.01
CA PHE A 105 6.88 15.31 1.81
C PHE A 105 5.38 15.48 1.54
N GLN A 106 5.02 16.31 0.56
CA GLN A 106 3.63 16.45 0.12
C GLN A 106 3.24 15.26 -0.77
N THR A 107 2.07 14.66 -0.53
CA THR A 107 1.56 13.52 -1.32
C THR A 107 1.63 13.76 -2.84
N ARG A 108 1.22 14.95 -3.29
CA ARG A 108 1.30 15.35 -4.71
C ARG A 108 2.71 15.18 -5.26
N ASP A 109 3.72 15.61 -4.51
CA ASP A 109 5.11 15.61 -4.96
C ASP A 109 5.69 14.18 -4.95
N LEU A 110 5.23 13.34 -4.02
CA LEU A 110 5.56 11.91 -3.99
C LEU A 110 5.01 11.19 -5.23
N LEU A 111 3.71 11.35 -5.54
CA LEU A 111 3.06 10.75 -6.71
C LEU A 111 3.63 11.27 -8.04
N THR A 112 3.88 12.58 -8.11
CA THR A 112 4.55 13.20 -9.27
C THR A 112 5.93 12.60 -9.49
N GLY A 113 6.62 12.21 -8.42
CA GLY A 113 7.92 11.57 -8.52
C GLY A 113 7.89 10.22 -9.19
N VAL A 114 6.88 9.39 -8.93
CA VAL A 114 6.69 8.13 -9.64
C VAL A 114 6.31 8.36 -11.09
N ARG A 115 5.36 9.27 -11.36
CA ARG A 115 4.95 9.63 -12.74
C ARG A 115 6.11 10.10 -13.59
N ALA A 116 7.02 10.89 -13.01
CA ALA A 116 8.22 11.37 -13.70
C ALA A 116 9.17 10.23 -14.12
N LEU A 117 9.21 9.11 -13.39
CA LEU A 117 9.99 7.93 -13.75
C LEU A 117 9.23 7.01 -14.72
N ASN A 118 7.92 6.88 -14.54
CA ASN A 118 7.04 6.11 -15.41
C ASN A 118 5.57 6.54 -15.24
N GLN A 119 4.98 7.08 -16.32
CA GLN A 119 3.62 7.61 -16.31
C GLN A 119 2.57 6.54 -15.96
N ALA A 120 2.71 5.31 -16.48
CA ALA A 120 1.73 4.25 -16.29
C ALA A 120 1.74 3.70 -14.86
N ILE A 121 2.92 3.48 -14.27
CA ILE A 121 3.06 3.07 -12.87
C ILE A 121 2.57 4.17 -11.94
N GLY A 122 2.93 5.43 -12.23
CA GLY A 122 2.48 6.58 -11.44
C GLY A 122 0.95 6.75 -11.45
N ALA A 123 0.29 6.53 -12.59
CA ALA A 123 -1.17 6.57 -12.68
C ALA A 123 -1.84 5.44 -11.86
N ARG A 124 -1.28 4.22 -11.87
CA ARG A 124 -1.77 3.11 -11.02
C ARG A 124 -1.58 3.40 -9.54
N ALA A 125 -0.41 3.90 -9.15
CA ALA A 125 -0.13 4.28 -7.77
C ALA A 125 -1.13 5.32 -7.26
N GLU A 126 -1.39 6.37 -8.03
CA GLU A 126 -2.37 7.39 -7.66
C GLU A 126 -3.79 6.84 -7.55
N HIS A 127 -4.22 6.02 -8.50
CA HIS A 127 -5.53 5.37 -8.44
C HIS A 127 -5.68 4.52 -7.16
N LEU A 128 -4.69 3.69 -6.83
CA LEU A 128 -4.71 2.84 -5.63
C LEU A 128 -4.63 3.66 -4.34
N TYR A 129 -3.90 4.78 -4.36
CA TYR A 129 -3.83 5.70 -3.24
C TYR A 129 -5.20 6.32 -2.95
N GLU A 130 -5.87 6.89 -3.95
CA GLU A 130 -7.21 7.49 -3.79
C GLU A 130 -8.26 6.42 -3.44
N LEU A 131 -8.23 5.26 -4.10
CA LEU A 131 -9.11 4.14 -3.76
C LEU A 131 -8.97 3.72 -2.29
N SER A 132 -7.75 3.73 -1.75
CA SER A 132 -7.55 3.42 -0.33
C SER A 132 -8.23 4.42 0.60
N ILE A 133 -8.24 5.71 0.23
CA ILE A 133 -8.95 6.76 0.97
C ILE A 133 -10.44 6.45 0.95
N ASP A 134 -10.99 6.26 -0.24
CA ASP A 134 -12.41 6.02 -0.47
C ASP A 134 -12.92 4.80 0.32
N MET A 135 -12.11 3.75 0.43
CA MET A 135 -12.51 2.48 1.04
C MET A 135 -12.20 2.35 2.54
N GLY A 136 -11.73 3.41 3.20
CA GLY A 136 -11.62 3.45 4.67
C GLY A 136 -10.23 3.76 5.24
N ALA A 137 -9.26 4.18 4.43
CA ALA A 137 -7.99 4.72 4.95
C ALA A 137 -8.16 6.07 5.67
N HIS A 138 -9.31 6.72 5.52
CA HIS A 138 -9.74 7.88 6.30
C HIS A 138 -11.16 7.68 6.85
N PRO A 139 -11.54 8.40 7.92
CA PRO A 139 -12.93 8.50 8.35
C PRO A 139 -13.71 9.29 7.28
N ASN A 140 -14.24 8.58 6.29
CA ASN A 140 -15.08 9.12 5.23
C ASN A 140 -16.45 8.41 5.21
N GLU A 141 -17.37 8.94 4.40
CA GLU A 141 -18.74 8.44 4.35
C GLU A 141 -18.77 6.96 3.97
N THR A 142 -18.10 6.58 2.88
CA THR A 142 -18.07 5.20 2.38
C THR A 142 -17.47 4.20 3.37
N GLY A 143 -16.33 4.52 3.98
CA GLY A 143 -15.65 3.63 4.95
C GLY A 143 -16.37 3.55 6.30
N ILE A 144 -17.05 4.61 6.74
CA ILE A 144 -17.78 4.61 8.01
C ILE A 144 -19.19 4.07 7.83
N PHE A 145 -19.98 4.61 6.90
CA PHE A 145 -21.38 4.23 6.72
C PHE A 145 -21.56 2.96 5.90
N GLY A 146 -20.59 2.58 5.06
CA GLY A 146 -20.66 1.32 4.29
C GLY A 146 -20.72 0.06 5.17
N ARG A 147 -20.41 0.18 6.46
CA ARG A 147 -20.53 -0.88 7.47
C ARG A 147 -21.68 -0.67 8.46
N LEU A 148 -22.45 0.42 8.34
CA LEU A 148 -23.53 0.73 9.28
C LEU A 148 -24.89 0.37 8.68
N GLU A 149 -25.74 -0.23 9.50
CA GLU A 149 -27.14 -0.49 9.19
C GLU A 149 -27.99 0.15 10.30
N LEU A 150 -28.93 1.01 9.91
CA LEU A 150 -29.93 1.58 10.81
C LEU A 150 -31.20 0.73 10.74
N ALA A 151 -31.46 -0.05 11.77
CA ALA A 151 -32.67 -0.86 11.89
C ALA A 151 -33.68 -0.17 12.81
N LYS A 152 -34.95 -0.15 12.44
CA LYS A 152 -36.03 0.27 13.34
C LYS A 152 -36.51 -0.93 14.12
N ARG A 153 -36.49 -0.84 15.45
CA ARG A 153 -37.00 -1.86 16.35
C ARG A 153 -38.53 -1.80 16.43
N GLU A 154 -39.15 -2.90 16.85
CA GLU A 154 -40.60 -3.01 17.04
C GLU A 154 -41.14 -1.98 18.04
N ASP A 155 -40.35 -1.60 19.04
CA ASP A 155 -40.69 -0.58 20.04
C ASP A 155 -40.48 0.87 19.55
N GLY A 156 -40.16 1.06 18.27
CA GLY A 156 -39.96 2.35 17.65
C GLY A 156 -38.56 2.96 17.84
N ARG A 157 -37.67 2.34 18.64
CA ARG A 157 -36.28 2.80 18.79
C ARG A 157 -35.43 2.49 17.56
N LEU A 158 -34.42 3.31 17.31
CA LEU A 158 -33.40 3.05 16.30
C LEU A 158 -32.30 2.17 16.90
N GLU A 159 -31.90 1.14 16.17
CA GLU A 159 -30.76 0.28 16.45
C GLU A 159 -29.69 0.52 15.39
N LEU A 160 -28.48 0.89 15.84
CA LEU A 160 -27.32 0.99 14.96
C LEU A 160 -26.57 -0.36 14.99
N ARG A 161 -26.55 -1.03 13.85
CA ARG A 161 -25.77 -2.27 13.62
C ARG A 161 -24.50 -1.93 12.85
N THR A 162 -23.42 -2.62 13.18
CA THR A 162 -22.13 -2.44 12.51
C THR A 162 -21.59 -3.77 12.01
N LYS A 163 -21.22 -3.83 10.74
CA LYS A 163 -20.51 -4.97 10.15
C LYS A 163 -19.04 -4.89 10.57
N TYR A 164 -18.67 -5.72 11.56
CA TYR A 164 -17.30 -5.81 12.04
C TYR A 164 -16.42 -6.72 11.15
N LEU A 165 -16.98 -7.84 10.70
CA LEU A 165 -16.41 -8.74 9.70
C LEU A 165 -17.36 -8.78 8.49
N ASN A 166 -16.82 -8.87 7.29
CA ASN A 166 -17.65 -9.00 6.09
C ASN A 166 -17.89 -10.48 5.78
N ASP A 167 -19.15 -10.87 5.81
CA ASP A 167 -19.64 -12.17 5.34
C ASP A 167 -19.99 -12.17 3.84
N ASP A 168 -20.15 -10.99 3.25
CA ASP A 168 -20.36 -10.79 1.82
C ASP A 168 -19.09 -11.08 1.01
N LEU A 169 -19.19 -12.02 0.05
CA LEU A 169 -18.03 -12.45 -0.72
C LEU A 169 -17.45 -11.36 -1.64
N LEU A 170 -18.30 -10.53 -2.24
CA LEU A 170 -17.87 -9.51 -3.20
C LEU A 170 -16.91 -8.48 -2.60
N PRO A 171 -17.22 -7.79 -1.47
CA PRO A 171 -16.29 -6.85 -0.86
C PRO A 171 -15.01 -7.54 -0.38
N VAL A 172 -15.09 -8.76 0.14
CA VAL A 172 -13.90 -9.55 0.54
C VAL A 172 -12.97 -9.79 -0.65
N ILE A 173 -13.52 -10.25 -1.79
CA ILE A 173 -12.75 -10.49 -3.01
C ILE A 173 -12.18 -9.17 -3.58
N ALA A 174 -12.96 -8.08 -3.54
CA ALA A 174 -12.49 -6.77 -3.97
C ALA A 174 -11.30 -6.27 -3.12
N THR A 175 -11.34 -6.44 -1.80
CA THR A 175 -10.22 -6.07 -0.92
C THR A 175 -8.99 -6.96 -1.15
N LEU A 176 -9.17 -8.28 -1.29
CA LEU A 176 -8.07 -9.19 -1.62
C LEU A 176 -7.42 -8.84 -2.97
N LYS A 177 -8.23 -8.50 -3.97
CA LYS A 177 -7.76 -8.03 -5.27
C LYS A 177 -6.99 -6.72 -5.15
N THR A 178 -7.52 -5.76 -4.41
CA THR A 178 -6.86 -4.47 -4.19
C THR A 178 -5.53 -4.66 -3.45
N ALA A 179 -5.48 -5.57 -2.48
CA ALA A 179 -4.25 -5.91 -1.79
C ALA A 179 -3.17 -6.44 -2.75
N ALA A 180 -3.56 -7.32 -3.68
CA ALA A 180 -2.64 -7.82 -4.70
C ALA A 180 -2.18 -6.70 -5.66
N GLN A 181 -3.10 -5.86 -6.15
CA GLN A 181 -2.78 -4.72 -7.00
C GLN A 181 -1.82 -3.73 -6.32
N THR A 182 -2.06 -3.41 -5.05
CA THR A 182 -1.19 -2.55 -4.25
C THR A 182 0.19 -3.16 -4.05
N GLY A 183 0.28 -4.44 -3.68
CA GLY A 183 1.57 -5.11 -3.52
C GLY A 183 2.40 -5.11 -4.81
N VAL A 184 1.77 -5.43 -5.94
CA VAL A 184 2.42 -5.40 -7.27
C VAL A 184 2.84 -3.99 -7.65
N CYS A 185 1.97 -2.99 -7.50
CA CYS A 185 2.30 -1.60 -7.83
C CYS A 185 3.45 -1.06 -6.96
N THR A 186 3.49 -1.43 -5.68
CA THR A 186 4.60 -1.12 -4.77
C THR A 186 5.91 -1.74 -5.29
N LEU A 187 5.91 -3.02 -5.69
CA LEU A 187 7.08 -3.68 -6.29
C LEU A 187 7.52 -3.02 -7.60
N GLU A 188 6.58 -2.61 -8.46
CA GLU A 188 6.87 -1.85 -9.69
C GLU A 188 7.56 -0.52 -9.37
N CYS A 189 7.15 0.19 -8.33
CA CYS A 189 7.81 1.42 -7.88
C CYS A 189 9.26 1.17 -7.42
N PHE A 190 9.52 0.08 -6.70
CA PHE A 190 10.89 -0.29 -6.31
C PHE A 190 11.74 -0.73 -7.51
N TRP A 191 11.14 -1.42 -8.47
CA TRP A 191 11.81 -1.74 -9.73
C TRP A 191 12.29 -0.47 -10.46
N LEU A 192 11.51 0.62 -10.45
CA LEU A 192 11.90 1.87 -11.10
C LEU A 192 13.23 2.46 -10.58
N ILE A 193 13.58 2.20 -9.33
CA ILE A 193 14.79 2.71 -8.67
C ILE A 193 15.90 1.66 -8.50
N CYS A 194 15.64 0.40 -8.86
CA CYS A 194 16.58 -0.72 -8.76
C CYS A 194 16.62 -1.58 -10.05
N ARG A 195 16.39 -0.95 -11.22
CA ARG A 195 16.14 -1.62 -12.50
C ARG A 195 17.13 -2.72 -12.85
N GLU A 196 18.43 -2.40 -12.84
CA GLU A 196 19.48 -3.34 -13.28
C GLU A 196 19.51 -4.60 -12.42
N ARG A 197 19.45 -4.44 -11.09
CA ARG A 197 19.47 -5.58 -10.15
C ARG A 197 18.22 -6.44 -10.30
N PHE A 198 17.06 -5.82 -10.40
CA PHE A 198 15.79 -6.54 -10.57
C PHE A 198 15.74 -7.29 -11.91
N ALA A 199 16.34 -6.73 -12.97
CA ALA A 199 16.45 -7.37 -14.27
C ALA A 199 17.41 -8.57 -14.23
N ILE A 200 18.62 -8.41 -13.69
CA ILE A 200 19.64 -9.47 -13.58
C ILE A 200 19.11 -10.66 -12.78
N MET A 201 18.34 -10.39 -11.72
CA MET A 201 17.81 -11.41 -10.82
C MET A 201 16.45 -11.97 -11.28
N GLY A 202 15.94 -11.53 -12.43
CA GLY A 202 14.67 -12.00 -12.99
C GLY A 202 13.40 -11.51 -12.27
N LEU A 203 13.54 -10.67 -11.24
CA LEU A 203 12.41 -10.16 -10.45
C LEU A 203 11.46 -9.29 -11.28
N GLN A 204 11.95 -8.63 -12.33
CA GLN A 204 11.10 -7.92 -13.28
C GLN A 204 10.09 -8.86 -13.96
N ASN A 205 10.52 -10.04 -14.39
CA ASN A 205 9.63 -11.02 -15.03
C ASN A 205 8.60 -11.55 -14.02
N THR A 206 9.04 -11.81 -12.78
CA THR A 206 8.14 -12.19 -11.68
C THR A 206 7.05 -11.13 -11.46
N ILE A 207 7.38 -9.84 -11.45
CA ILE A 207 6.41 -8.74 -11.30
C ILE A 207 5.41 -8.75 -12.46
N GLU A 208 5.87 -8.94 -13.71
CA GLU A 208 4.98 -9.03 -14.87
C GLU A 208 4.03 -10.23 -14.82
N GLU A 209 4.51 -11.40 -14.40
CA GLU A 209 3.66 -12.57 -14.19
C GLU A 209 2.60 -12.33 -13.10
N LEU A 210 2.98 -11.67 -12.00
CA LEU A 210 2.08 -11.38 -10.89
C LEU A 210 0.90 -10.49 -11.31
N LYS A 211 1.07 -9.62 -12.30
CA LYS A 211 0.02 -8.73 -12.87
C LYS A 211 -1.09 -9.50 -13.57
N THR A 212 -0.85 -10.73 -14.01
CA THR A 212 -1.87 -11.53 -14.69
C THR A 212 -3.09 -11.73 -13.80
N GLY A 213 -4.25 -11.26 -14.27
CA GLY A 213 -5.55 -11.35 -13.57
C GLY A 213 -5.85 -10.20 -12.60
N LEU A 214 -5.01 -9.16 -12.55
CA LEU A 214 -5.21 -7.96 -11.71
C LEU A 214 -5.84 -6.80 -12.49
#